data_AF-A0A0L6VYL3-F1
#
_entry.id   AF-A0A0L6VYL3-F1
#
_cell.length_a   1.000
_cell.length_b   1.000
_cell.length_c   1.000
_cell.angle_alpha   90.00
_cell.angle_beta   90.00
_cell.angle_gamma   90.00
#
_symmetry.space_group_name_H-M   'P 1'
#
loop_
_entity.id
_entity.type
_entity.pdbx_description
1 polymer ?
#
loop_
_entity_poly.entity_id
_entity_poly.type
_entity_poly.pdbx_seq_one_letter_code
_entity_poly.pdbx_strand_id
1 'polypeptide(L)'
;MNNNLDQVAEAIRKAKHIIVCGHAMPDGDSIGSTLAMGLFLKSMDKKVTMLTPDPIPQIYGFLPLVQEIKPPEEFPDDADTAVILDCTDLNRVGAYLADRLKKVPVLINIDHHISNQVYGTYNYIDATAAATGEQVYRLINVFDKPVNQDLATCLYVALVMDTGSFRYENTTDKTHMICAELLKTGINAAYINTCLFENKDVTGLLLLGRALSRLKVSDCGRVAWISIPLQLAQELGAKDEHAEGIVNYPRQVRGTVVGLLFREIAPNRVKVGFRSKETVDVNKLAAFFGGGGHPKAAGCQIEMPLQEAEEKVLAAVLAHIGNSHC
;
A
#
# COMPACT_ATOMS: atom_id res chain seq x y z
N MET A 1 7.99 -6.47 -21.84
CA MET A 1 9.03 -5.42 -21.97
C MET A 1 8.48 -4.14 -21.32
N ASN A 2 9.34 -3.29 -20.77
CA ASN A 2 8.91 -2.00 -20.22
C ASN A 2 8.54 -1.06 -21.39
N ASN A 3 7.40 -0.40 -21.29
CA ASN A 3 6.85 0.55 -22.25
C ASN A 3 7.12 1.99 -21.78
N ASN A 4 7.00 2.94 -22.70
CA ASN A 4 6.96 4.36 -22.33
C ASN A 4 5.51 4.83 -22.11
N LEU A 5 5.36 6.04 -21.57
CA LEU A 5 4.03 6.61 -21.28
C LEU A 5 3.18 6.78 -22.55
N ASP A 6 3.78 7.11 -23.70
CA ASP A 6 3.03 7.30 -24.95
C ASP A 6 2.38 6.00 -25.44
N GLN A 7 3.08 4.87 -25.31
CA GLN A 7 2.55 3.55 -25.66
C GLN A 7 1.38 3.16 -24.74
N VAL A 8 1.50 3.44 -23.44
CA VAL A 8 0.42 3.19 -22.46
C VAL A 8 -0.76 4.12 -22.74
N ALA A 9 -0.52 5.40 -22.99
CA ALA A 9 -1.55 6.37 -23.34
C ALA A 9 -2.31 5.94 -24.60
N GLU A 10 -1.61 5.43 -25.61
CA GLU A 10 -2.23 4.95 -26.84
C GLU A 10 -3.11 3.70 -26.61
N ALA A 11 -2.69 2.80 -25.72
CA ALA A 11 -3.53 1.67 -25.31
C ALA A 11 -4.83 2.16 -24.63
N ILE A 12 -4.72 3.13 -23.72
CA ILE A 12 -5.86 3.75 -23.04
C ILE A 12 -6.79 4.48 -24.02
N ARG A 13 -6.26 5.17 -25.04
CA ARG A 13 -7.10 5.85 -26.05
C ARG A 13 -8.03 4.86 -26.77
N LYS A 14 -7.50 3.67 -27.10
CA LYS A 14 -8.22 2.60 -27.83
C LYS A 14 -9.25 1.86 -26.97
N ALA A 15 -9.02 1.79 -25.67
CA ALA A 15 -9.90 1.10 -24.73
C ALA A 15 -11.28 1.77 -24.65
N LYS A 16 -12.33 0.97 -24.40
CA LYS A 16 -13.70 1.47 -24.24
C LYS A 16 -14.27 1.17 -22.86
N HIS A 17 -14.05 -0.05 -22.36
CA HIS A 17 -14.51 -0.48 -21.05
C HIS A 17 -13.32 -0.99 -20.24
N ILE A 18 -12.93 -0.18 -19.27
CA ILE A 18 -11.68 -0.32 -18.53
C ILE A 18 -11.96 -0.75 -17.11
N ILE A 19 -11.31 -1.84 -16.67
CA ILE A 19 -11.20 -2.19 -15.26
C ILE A 19 -10.00 -1.45 -14.68
N VAL A 20 -10.12 -0.91 -13.47
CA VAL A 20 -8.97 -0.40 -12.69
C VAL A 20 -8.93 -1.14 -11.36
N CYS A 21 -7.78 -1.72 -11.01
CA CYS A 21 -7.63 -2.37 -9.70
C CYS A 21 -6.21 -2.28 -9.17
N GLY A 22 -6.11 -2.32 -7.84
CA GLY A 22 -4.85 -2.40 -7.09
C GLY A 22 -4.71 -3.72 -6.33
N HIS A 23 -3.71 -3.78 -5.45
CA HIS A 23 -3.41 -4.99 -4.68
C HIS A 23 -4.38 -5.24 -3.51
N ALA A 24 -4.39 -6.47 -3.01
CA ALA A 24 -5.04 -6.93 -1.80
C ALA A 24 -4.43 -6.33 -0.53
N MET A 25 -5.24 -6.14 0.50
CA MET A 25 -4.97 -5.29 1.66
C MET A 25 -4.49 -3.91 1.20
N PRO A 26 -5.35 -3.15 0.48
CA PRO A 26 -4.93 -1.95 -0.22
C PRO A 26 -4.48 -0.87 0.75
N ASP A 27 -3.41 -0.16 0.39
CA ASP A 27 -2.93 1.01 1.11
C ASP A 27 -3.24 2.31 0.35
N GLY A 28 -2.66 3.42 0.83
CA GLY A 28 -2.97 4.74 0.32
C GLY A 28 -2.47 4.99 -1.11
N ASP A 29 -1.38 4.33 -1.53
CA ASP A 29 -0.91 4.44 -2.92
C ASP A 29 -1.82 3.66 -3.85
N SER A 30 -2.09 2.40 -3.52
CA SER A 30 -3.01 1.55 -4.27
C SER A 30 -4.40 2.19 -4.45
N ILE A 31 -5.01 2.71 -3.38
CA ILE A 31 -6.34 3.35 -3.44
C ILE A 31 -6.27 4.70 -4.12
N GLY A 32 -5.31 5.56 -3.75
CA GLY A 32 -5.15 6.88 -4.33
C GLY A 32 -4.90 6.82 -5.85
N SER A 33 -4.03 5.91 -6.28
CA SER A 33 -3.75 5.64 -7.69
C SER A 33 -4.96 5.09 -8.44
N THR A 34 -5.68 4.13 -7.85
CA THR A 34 -6.91 3.55 -8.44
C THR A 34 -7.99 4.60 -8.66
N LEU A 35 -8.26 5.43 -7.65
CA LEU A 35 -9.26 6.49 -7.75
C LEU A 35 -8.84 7.60 -8.70
N ALA A 36 -7.57 8.01 -8.69
CA ALA A 36 -7.05 9.02 -9.62
C ALA A 36 -7.17 8.54 -11.08
N MET A 37 -6.80 7.28 -11.35
CA MET A 37 -6.95 6.68 -12.67
C MET A 37 -8.43 6.55 -13.06
N GLY A 38 -9.30 6.11 -12.14
CA GLY A 38 -10.73 6.00 -12.39
C GLY A 38 -11.38 7.35 -12.74
N LEU A 39 -11.08 8.39 -11.96
CA LEU A 39 -11.50 9.77 -12.22
C LEU A 39 -11.04 10.27 -13.59
N PHE A 40 -9.76 10.06 -13.90
CA PHE A 40 -9.18 10.43 -15.18
C PHE A 40 -9.89 9.75 -16.35
N LEU A 41 -10.05 8.43 -16.30
CA LEU A 41 -10.67 7.65 -17.37
C LEU A 41 -12.15 8.03 -17.56
N LYS A 42 -12.88 8.29 -16.47
CA LYS A 42 -14.26 8.81 -16.54
C LYS A 42 -14.31 10.19 -17.21
N SER A 43 -13.34 11.07 -16.94
CA SER A 43 -13.25 12.39 -17.60
C SER A 43 -12.94 12.30 -19.11
N MET A 44 -12.58 11.11 -19.59
CA MET A 44 -12.41 10.78 -21.01
C MET A 44 -13.62 10.03 -21.60
N ASP A 45 -14.77 10.05 -20.91
CA ASP A 45 -16.01 9.39 -21.31
C ASP A 45 -15.85 7.86 -21.52
N LYS A 46 -14.88 7.24 -20.84
CA LYS A 46 -14.72 5.78 -20.84
C LYS A 46 -15.72 5.13 -19.88
N LYS A 47 -16.14 3.90 -20.19
CA LYS A 47 -16.83 3.05 -19.21
C LYS A 47 -15.77 2.49 -18.26
N VAL A 48 -15.90 2.73 -16.96
CA VAL A 48 -14.89 2.37 -15.96
C VAL A 48 -15.51 1.56 -14.84
N THR A 49 -14.87 0.44 -14.49
CA THR A 49 -15.18 -0.34 -13.28
C THR A 49 -13.94 -0.37 -12.39
N MET A 50 -14.01 0.25 -11.21
CA MET A 50 -12.95 0.16 -10.20
C MET A 50 -13.23 -1.01 -9.28
N LEU A 51 -12.25 -1.89 -9.06
CA LEU A 51 -12.38 -3.10 -8.25
C LEU A 51 -11.28 -3.15 -7.19
N THR A 52 -11.63 -3.65 -6.00
CA THR A 52 -10.67 -4.01 -4.95
C THR A 52 -10.95 -5.43 -4.44
N PRO A 53 -9.94 -6.27 -4.21
CA PRO A 53 -10.14 -7.60 -3.62
C PRO A 53 -10.55 -7.58 -2.16
N ASP A 54 -10.10 -6.59 -1.39
CA ASP A 54 -10.33 -6.48 0.04
C ASP A 54 -11.05 -5.17 0.41
N PRO A 55 -11.74 -5.12 1.56
CA PRO A 55 -12.38 -3.91 2.05
C PRO A 55 -11.41 -2.72 2.13
N ILE A 56 -11.90 -1.54 1.78
CA ILE A 56 -11.15 -0.29 1.85
C ILE A 56 -11.01 0.14 3.31
N PRO A 57 -9.77 0.42 3.80
CA PRO A 57 -9.58 0.97 5.14
C PRO A 57 -10.35 2.27 5.35
N GLN A 58 -11.01 2.40 6.50
CA GLN A 58 -11.87 3.55 6.82
C GLN A 58 -11.13 4.90 6.70
N ILE A 59 -9.82 4.92 6.95
CA ILE A 59 -8.99 6.12 6.84
C ILE A 59 -9.02 6.74 5.44
N TYR A 60 -9.35 5.98 4.40
CA TYR A 60 -9.47 6.45 3.01
C TYR A 60 -10.91 6.77 2.61
N GLY A 61 -11.89 6.61 3.51
CA GLY A 61 -13.31 6.81 3.23
C GLY A 61 -13.71 8.24 2.86
N PHE A 62 -12.80 9.21 3.01
CA PHE A 62 -13.01 10.59 2.57
C PHE A 62 -12.60 10.84 1.11
N LEU A 63 -11.94 9.88 0.46
CA LEU A 63 -11.43 10.07 -0.89
C LEU A 63 -12.57 10.19 -1.92
N PRO A 64 -12.44 11.09 -2.91
CA PRO A 64 -13.41 11.21 -3.99
C PRO A 64 -13.66 9.88 -4.70
N LEU A 65 -14.94 9.53 -4.88
CA LEU A 65 -15.42 8.31 -5.53
C LEU A 65 -15.01 6.98 -4.86
N VAL A 66 -14.55 6.99 -3.62
CA VAL A 66 -14.18 5.76 -2.90
C VAL A 66 -15.34 4.77 -2.81
N GLN A 67 -16.58 5.26 -2.68
CA GLN A 67 -17.79 4.46 -2.65
C GLN A 67 -18.15 3.80 -4.00
N GLU A 68 -17.50 4.22 -5.09
CA GLU A 68 -17.69 3.62 -6.41
C GLU A 68 -16.75 2.44 -6.68
N ILE A 69 -15.78 2.20 -5.79
CA ILE A 69 -14.98 0.98 -5.86
C ILE A 69 -15.88 -0.20 -5.48
N LYS A 70 -15.91 -1.19 -6.37
CA LYS A 70 -16.77 -2.35 -6.27
C LYS A 70 -16.03 -3.57 -5.74
N PRO A 71 -16.74 -4.53 -5.12
CA PRO A 71 -16.16 -5.80 -4.72
C PRO A 71 -15.88 -6.68 -5.96
N PRO A 72 -15.03 -7.72 -5.83
CA PRO A 72 -14.59 -8.54 -6.96
C PRO A 72 -15.72 -9.20 -7.74
N GLU A 73 -16.82 -9.53 -7.08
CA GLU A 73 -17.96 -10.21 -7.66
C GLU A 73 -18.70 -9.38 -8.71
N GLU A 74 -18.51 -8.06 -8.72
CA GLU A 74 -19.06 -7.15 -9.73
C GLU A 74 -18.14 -6.99 -10.95
N PHE A 75 -17.25 -7.95 -11.19
CA PHE A 75 -16.39 -7.97 -12.37
C PHE A 75 -17.21 -7.93 -13.68
N PRO A 76 -16.95 -6.99 -14.60
CA PRO A 76 -17.68 -6.91 -15.86
C PRO A 76 -17.14 -7.90 -16.90
N ASP A 77 -18.04 -8.66 -17.54
CA ASP A 77 -17.68 -9.61 -18.59
C ASP A 77 -17.32 -8.93 -19.93
N ASP A 78 -17.71 -7.66 -20.13
CA ASP A 78 -17.53 -6.90 -21.37
C ASP A 78 -16.34 -5.94 -21.35
N ALA A 79 -15.45 -6.03 -20.35
CA ALA A 79 -14.25 -5.20 -20.30
C ALA A 79 -13.22 -5.60 -21.37
N ASP A 80 -12.70 -4.61 -22.10
CA ASP A 80 -11.68 -4.82 -23.14
C ASP A 80 -10.25 -4.55 -22.65
N THR A 81 -10.11 -3.81 -21.55
CA THR A 81 -8.83 -3.41 -20.98
C THR A 81 -8.89 -3.45 -19.46
N ALA A 82 -7.79 -3.81 -18.79
CA ALA A 82 -7.61 -3.61 -17.37
C ALA A 82 -6.31 -2.87 -17.08
N VAL A 83 -6.38 -1.87 -16.21
CA VAL A 83 -5.24 -1.12 -15.66
C VAL A 83 -5.01 -1.62 -14.25
N ILE A 84 -3.88 -2.31 -14.05
CA ILE A 84 -3.45 -2.86 -12.78
C ILE A 84 -2.39 -1.93 -12.20
N LEU A 85 -2.66 -1.41 -11.02
CA LEU A 85 -1.84 -0.41 -10.35
C LEU A 85 -1.17 -1.04 -9.14
N ASP A 86 0.08 -0.67 -8.88
CA ASP A 86 0.76 -0.94 -7.61
C ASP A 86 0.82 -2.43 -7.22
N CYS A 87 1.04 -3.28 -8.23
CA CYS A 87 1.06 -4.73 -8.06
C CYS A 87 2.33 -5.32 -8.67
N THR A 88 3.19 -5.92 -7.83
CA THR A 88 4.41 -6.61 -8.29
C THR A 88 4.13 -7.78 -9.22
N ASP A 89 3.00 -8.44 -9.04
CA ASP A 89 2.54 -9.56 -9.85
C ASP A 89 1.01 -9.62 -9.81
N LEU A 90 0.42 -10.33 -10.77
CA LEU A 90 -1.03 -10.36 -10.92
C LEU A 90 -1.75 -11.02 -9.74
N ASN A 91 -1.11 -11.91 -8.97
CA ASN A 91 -1.78 -12.54 -7.83
C ASN A 91 -1.99 -11.58 -6.66
N ARG A 92 -1.25 -10.46 -6.62
CA ARG A 92 -1.43 -9.40 -5.63
C ARG A 92 -2.83 -8.80 -5.66
N VAL A 93 -3.54 -8.82 -6.79
CA VAL A 93 -4.94 -8.37 -6.87
C VAL A 93 -5.94 -9.38 -6.26
N GLY A 94 -5.48 -10.47 -5.64
CA GLY A 94 -6.32 -11.55 -5.13
C GLY A 94 -6.66 -12.59 -6.20
N ALA A 95 -6.69 -13.87 -5.81
CA ALA A 95 -6.81 -15.00 -6.74
C ALA A 95 -8.05 -14.91 -7.66
N TYR A 96 -9.20 -14.50 -7.10
CA TYR A 96 -10.44 -14.37 -7.85
C TYR A 96 -10.32 -13.37 -9.01
N LEU A 97 -9.79 -12.17 -8.73
CA LEU A 97 -9.59 -11.15 -9.76
C LEU A 97 -8.48 -11.56 -10.73
N ALA A 98 -7.38 -12.11 -10.23
CA ALA A 98 -6.26 -12.54 -11.05
C ALA A 98 -6.69 -13.51 -12.16
N ASP A 99 -7.53 -14.50 -11.84
CA ASP A 99 -7.99 -15.49 -12.81
C ASP A 99 -8.96 -14.93 -13.87
N ARG A 100 -9.72 -13.89 -13.53
CA ARG A 100 -10.59 -13.18 -14.49
C ARG A 100 -9.80 -12.20 -15.34
N LEU A 101 -8.87 -11.44 -14.73
CA LEU A 101 -8.03 -10.47 -15.41
C LEU A 101 -7.16 -11.11 -16.50
N LYS A 102 -6.68 -12.34 -16.31
CA LYS A 102 -5.96 -13.10 -17.35
C LYS A 102 -6.76 -13.27 -18.66
N LYS A 103 -8.07 -13.11 -18.64
CA LYS A 103 -8.96 -13.23 -19.80
C LYS A 103 -9.28 -11.89 -20.46
N VAL A 104 -8.90 -10.77 -19.83
CA VAL A 104 -9.09 -9.43 -20.39
C VAL A 104 -8.11 -9.24 -21.55
N PRO A 105 -8.55 -8.76 -22.73
CA PRO A 105 -7.70 -8.68 -23.92
C PRO A 105 -6.42 -7.85 -23.75
N VAL A 106 -6.49 -6.74 -23.03
CA VAL A 106 -5.35 -5.85 -22.78
C VAL A 106 -5.14 -5.65 -21.28
N LEU A 107 -3.95 -5.99 -20.80
CA LEU A 107 -3.51 -5.69 -19.44
C LEU A 107 -2.46 -4.57 -19.46
N ILE A 108 -2.71 -3.50 -18.73
CA ILE A 108 -1.79 -2.37 -18.53
C ILE A 108 -1.32 -2.43 -17.08
N ASN A 109 -0.04 -2.70 -16.86
CA ASN A 109 0.59 -2.78 -15.54
C ASN A 109 1.36 -1.48 -15.29
N ILE A 110 1.00 -0.73 -14.24
CA ILE A 110 1.73 0.48 -13.83
C ILE A 110 2.13 0.32 -12.38
N ASP A 111 3.44 0.30 -12.12
CA ASP A 111 3.97 -0.04 -10.81
C ASP A 111 5.37 0.53 -10.60
N HIS A 112 5.74 0.82 -9.36
CA HIS A 112 7.06 1.38 -9.00
C HIS A 112 7.93 0.38 -8.23
N HIS A 113 7.47 -0.85 -8.02
CA HIS A 113 8.26 -1.84 -7.32
C HIS A 113 9.38 -2.42 -8.21
N ILE A 114 10.61 -2.45 -7.69
CA ILE A 114 11.75 -3.07 -8.36
C ILE A 114 11.56 -4.58 -8.61
N SER A 115 10.71 -5.25 -7.83
CA SER A 115 10.41 -6.68 -7.91
C SER A 115 9.27 -7.03 -8.88
N ASN A 116 8.77 -6.07 -9.66
CA ASN A 116 7.65 -6.30 -10.57
C ASN A 116 7.98 -7.35 -11.65
N GLN A 117 7.04 -8.24 -11.94
CA GLN A 117 7.19 -9.36 -12.88
C GLN A 117 6.91 -9.01 -14.34
N VAL A 118 6.51 -7.76 -14.64
CA VAL A 118 6.27 -7.25 -15.99
C VAL A 118 5.25 -8.11 -16.76
N TYR A 119 4.10 -8.36 -16.13
CA TYR A 119 3.10 -9.35 -16.56
C TYR A 119 2.03 -8.80 -17.52
N GLY A 120 1.97 -7.49 -17.74
CA GLY A 120 0.97 -6.85 -18.60
C GLY A 120 1.27 -6.98 -20.09
N THR A 121 0.24 -6.80 -20.91
CA THR A 121 0.40 -6.52 -22.36
C THR A 121 1.21 -5.24 -22.57
N TYR A 122 0.93 -4.22 -21.75
CA TYR A 122 1.72 -3.01 -21.60
C TYR A 122 2.19 -2.90 -20.14
N ASN A 123 3.42 -2.47 -19.93
CA ASN A 123 4.01 -2.33 -18.61
C ASN A 123 4.71 -0.97 -18.53
N TYR A 124 4.38 -0.13 -17.56
CA TYR A 124 5.16 1.06 -17.24
C TYR A 124 5.65 0.94 -15.80
N ILE A 125 6.91 0.52 -15.69
CA ILE A 125 7.58 0.25 -14.42
C ILE A 125 8.70 1.28 -14.24
N ASP A 126 8.52 2.19 -13.28
CA ASP A 126 9.53 3.18 -12.88
C ASP A 126 9.86 3.01 -11.39
N ALA A 127 10.89 2.21 -11.10
CA ALA A 127 11.37 2.00 -9.73
C ALA A 127 12.02 3.23 -9.08
N THR A 128 12.16 4.34 -9.82
CA THR A 128 12.62 5.62 -9.26
C THR A 128 11.47 6.51 -8.80
N ALA A 129 10.22 6.15 -9.11
CA ALA A 129 9.04 6.86 -8.63
C ALA A 129 8.79 6.54 -7.15
N ALA A 130 8.44 7.58 -6.38
CA ALA A 130 8.19 7.42 -4.96
C ALA A 130 6.87 6.71 -4.64
N ALA A 131 5.96 6.65 -5.61
CA ALA A 131 4.64 6.03 -5.54
C ALA A 131 4.13 5.75 -6.95
N THR A 132 3.24 4.77 -7.12
CA THR A 132 2.44 4.56 -8.31
C THR A 132 1.61 5.81 -8.66
N GLY A 133 1.19 6.59 -7.67
CA GLY A 133 0.51 7.87 -7.87
C GLY A 133 1.32 8.87 -8.70
N GLU A 134 2.65 8.92 -8.57
CA GLU A 134 3.48 9.77 -9.44
C GLU A 134 3.39 9.36 -10.91
N GLN A 135 3.37 8.06 -11.16
CA GLN A 135 3.30 7.50 -12.51
C GLN A 135 1.93 7.78 -13.14
N VAL A 136 0.86 7.65 -12.35
CA VAL A 136 -0.50 8.04 -12.77
C VAL A 136 -0.55 9.54 -13.11
N TYR A 137 0.00 10.41 -12.27
CA TYR A 137 0.10 11.85 -12.56
C TYR A 137 0.82 12.14 -13.89
N ARG A 138 2.00 11.53 -14.09
CA ARG A 138 2.79 11.71 -15.31
C ARG A 138 2.03 11.21 -16.55
N LEU A 139 1.34 10.08 -16.43
CA LEU A 139 0.50 9.54 -17.51
C LEU A 139 -0.66 10.49 -17.86
N ILE A 140 -1.34 11.07 -16.87
CA ILE A 140 -2.43 12.02 -17.11
C ILE A 140 -1.94 13.24 -17.88
N ASN A 141 -0.74 13.74 -17.55
CA ASN A 141 -0.13 14.86 -18.25
C ASN A 141 0.16 14.57 -19.72
N VAL A 142 0.36 13.31 -20.13
CA VAL A 142 0.51 12.93 -21.55
C VAL A 142 -0.77 13.16 -22.36
N PHE A 143 -1.92 13.29 -21.70
CA PHE A 143 -3.20 13.59 -22.35
C PHE A 143 -3.53 15.09 -22.38
N ASP A 144 -2.62 15.95 -21.89
CA ASP A 144 -2.84 17.40 -21.75
C ASP A 144 -4.15 17.74 -21.01
N LYS A 145 -4.55 16.88 -20.06
CA LYS A 145 -5.76 17.05 -19.25
C LYS A 145 -5.42 17.74 -17.92
N PRO A 146 -6.22 18.73 -17.48
CA PRO A 146 -5.99 19.36 -16.20
C PRO A 146 -6.29 18.39 -15.05
N VAL A 147 -5.45 18.45 -14.01
CA VAL A 147 -5.71 17.78 -12.74
C VAL A 147 -6.66 18.66 -11.93
N ASN A 148 -7.89 18.19 -11.70
CA ASN A 148 -8.86 18.86 -10.83
C ASN A 148 -8.61 18.52 -9.35
N GLN A 149 -9.36 19.14 -8.44
CA GLN A 149 -9.18 18.95 -6.99
C GLN A 149 -9.43 17.50 -6.53
N ASP A 150 -10.40 16.80 -7.12
CA ASP A 150 -10.69 15.42 -6.75
C ASP A 150 -9.52 14.49 -7.11
N LEU A 151 -9.03 14.63 -8.34
CA LEU A 151 -7.90 13.87 -8.85
C LEU A 151 -6.63 14.22 -8.06
N ALA A 152 -6.40 15.51 -7.79
CA ALA A 152 -5.28 15.97 -6.96
C ALA A 152 -5.34 15.42 -5.55
N THR A 153 -6.54 15.30 -4.95
CA THR A 153 -6.71 14.72 -3.61
C THR A 153 -6.29 13.26 -3.58
N CYS A 154 -6.75 12.46 -4.55
CA CYS A 154 -6.36 11.05 -4.65
C CYS A 154 -4.86 10.86 -4.88
N LEU A 155 -4.27 11.63 -5.80
CA LEU A 155 -2.83 11.60 -6.06
C LEU A 155 -2.02 12.06 -4.85
N TYR A 156 -2.46 13.11 -4.15
CA TYR A 156 -1.76 13.62 -2.96
C TYR A 156 -1.73 12.57 -1.85
N VAL A 157 -2.84 11.85 -1.63
CA VAL A 157 -2.87 10.73 -0.67
C VAL A 157 -1.89 9.63 -1.07
N ALA A 158 -1.84 9.24 -2.35
CA ALA A 158 -0.88 8.24 -2.81
C ALA A 158 0.58 8.66 -2.50
N LEU A 159 0.96 9.90 -2.82
CA LEU A 159 2.29 10.42 -2.50
C LEU A 159 2.56 10.44 -1.00
N VAL A 160 1.64 11.00 -0.21
CA VAL A 160 1.83 11.17 1.23
C VAL A 160 1.96 9.82 1.93
N MET A 161 1.19 8.81 1.52
CA MET A 161 1.20 7.52 2.20
C MET A 161 2.46 6.74 1.89
N ASP A 162 2.91 6.69 0.64
CA ASP A 162 4.09 5.86 0.29
C ASP A 162 5.45 6.52 0.58
N THR A 163 5.47 7.85 0.68
CA THR A 163 6.68 8.59 1.14
C THR A 163 6.77 8.70 2.66
N GLY A 164 5.80 8.15 3.39
CA GLY A 164 5.70 8.31 4.83
C GLY A 164 5.58 9.77 5.24
N SER A 165 4.76 10.54 4.53
CA SER A 165 4.63 11.99 4.63
C SER A 165 5.98 12.68 4.36
N PHE A 166 6.58 12.34 3.22
CA PHE A 166 7.84 12.91 2.71
C PHE A 166 9.07 12.69 3.61
N ARG A 167 9.04 11.65 4.46
CA ARG A 167 10.13 11.33 5.42
C ARG A 167 11.06 10.23 4.92
N TYR A 168 10.60 9.41 3.98
CA TYR A 168 11.33 8.24 3.51
C TYR A 168 12.28 8.58 2.36
N GLU A 169 13.30 7.74 2.17
CA GLU A 169 14.38 7.92 1.18
C GLU A 169 13.89 7.86 -0.28
N ASN A 170 12.69 7.32 -0.53
CA ASN A 170 12.04 7.35 -1.84
C ASN A 170 11.52 8.73 -2.23
N THR A 171 11.47 9.71 -1.31
CA THR A 171 11.05 11.07 -1.61
C THR A 171 12.11 11.79 -2.45
N THR A 172 11.73 12.23 -3.65
CA THR A 172 12.65 12.90 -4.59
C THR A 172 12.26 14.37 -4.86
N ASP A 173 13.10 15.09 -5.61
CA ASP A 173 12.77 16.41 -6.14
C ASP A 173 11.49 16.35 -6.99
N LYS A 174 11.33 15.30 -7.81
CA LYS A 174 10.13 15.06 -8.62
C LYS A 174 8.88 14.89 -7.77
N THR A 175 8.99 14.16 -6.66
CA THR A 175 7.90 13.97 -5.69
C THR A 175 7.39 15.30 -5.16
N HIS A 176 8.31 16.18 -4.73
CA HIS A 176 7.96 17.51 -4.24
C HIS A 176 7.41 18.44 -5.33
N MET A 177 7.94 18.37 -6.57
CA MET A 177 7.40 19.12 -7.69
C MET A 177 5.96 18.71 -8.02
N ILE A 178 5.68 17.40 -8.09
CA ILE A 178 4.33 16.89 -8.31
C ILE A 178 3.42 17.38 -7.17
N CYS A 179 3.83 17.21 -5.92
CA CYS A 179 3.07 17.69 -4.76
C CYS A 179 2.74 19.19 -4.87
N ALA A 180 3.69 20.03 -5.27
CA ALA A 180 3.45 21.45 -5.50
C ALA A 180 2.38 21.71 -6.58
N GLU A 181 2.39 20.97 -7.69
CA GLU A 181 1.35 21.07 -8.73
C GLU A 181 -0.02 20.62 -8.20
N LEU A 182 -0.09 19.55 -7.40
CA LEU A 182 -1.34 19.11 -6.78
C LEU A 182 -1.90 20.19 -5.84
N LEU A 183 -1.04 20.83 -5.03
CA LEU A 183 -1.45 21.91 -4.14
C LEU A 183 -1.99 23.14 -4.88
N LYS A 184 -1.46 23.46 -6.07
CA LYS A 184 -1.95 24.57 -6.91
C LYS A 184 -3.42 24.41 -7.32
N THR A 185 -3.95 23.20 -7.35
CA THR A 185 -5.37 22.95 -7.63
C THR A 185 -6.30 23.45 -6.52
N GLY A 186 -5.75 23.76 -5.33
CA GLY A 186 -6.50 24.25 -4.18
C GLY A 186 -6.98 23.16 -3.22
N ILE A 187 -6.44 21.94 -3.30
CA ILE A 187 -6.73 20.89 -2.30
C ILE A 187 -6.39 21.36 -0.88
N ASN A 188 -7.20 20.96 0.08
CA ASN A 188 -6.94 21.23 1.49
C ASN A 188 -6.03 20.15 2.08
N ALA A 189 -4.73 20.28 1.85
CA ALA A 189 -3.73 19.33 2.36
C ALA A 189 -3.75 19.17 3.88
N ALA A 190 -4.08 20.24 4.63
CA ALA A 190 -4.24 20.15 6.09
C ALA A 190 -5.40 19.23 6.47
N TYR A 191 -6.57 19.42 5.86
CA TYR A 191 -7.72 18.53 6.06
C TYR A 191 -7.42 17.08 5.67
N ILE A 192 -6.77 16.87 4.51
CA ILE A 192 -6.37 15.53 4.06
C ILE A 192 -5.47 14.86 5.10
N ASN A 193 -4.46 15.59 5.62
CA ASN A 193 -3.59 15.08 6.68
C ASN A 193 -4.33 14.81 7.99
N THR A 194 -5.31 15.64 8.37
CA THR A 194 -6.17 15.39 9.53
C THR A 194 -6.94 14.07 9.35
N CYS A 195 -7.53 13.83 8.17
CA CYS A 195 -8.20 12.57 7.87
C CYS A 195 -7.26 11.36 7.95
N LEU A 196 -6.04 11.46 7.42
CA LEU A 196 -5.07 10.36 7.38
C LEU A 196 -4.41 10.07 8.74
N PHE A 197 -4.10 11.11 9.52
CA PHE A 197 -3.19 10.99 10.67
C PHE A 197 -3.81 11.41 12.00
N GLU A 198 -4.87 12.22 12.00
CA GLU A 198 -5.45 12.82 13.21
C GLU A 198 -6.92 12.42 13.42
N ASN A 199 -7.35 11.29 12.85
CA ASN A 199 -8.74 10.82 12.90
C ASN A 199 -8.87 9.41 13.52
N LYS A 200 -8.02 9.08 14.49
CA LYS A 200 -8.16 7.84 15.26
C LYS A 200 -9.26 8.00 16.30
N ASP A 201 -10.12 7.00 16.41
CA ASP A 201 -11.10 6.93 17.48
C ASP A 201 -10.43 6.63 18.84
N VAL A 202 -11.21 6.75 19.92
CA VAL A 202 -10.72 6.51 21.28
C VAL A 202 -10.20 5.08 21.43
N THR A 203 -10.86 4.10 20.81
CA THR A 203 -10.46 2.69 20.83
C THR A 203 -9.05 2.50 20.26
N GLY A 204 -8.77 3.10 19.11
CA GLY A 204 -7.46 3.07 18.46
C GLY A 204 -6.38 3.75 19.27
N LEU A 205 -6.68 4.88 19.92
CA LEU A 205 -5.73 5.57 20.80
C LEU A 205 -5.43 4.77 22.07
N LEU A 206 -6.43 4.15 22.69
CA LEU A 206 -6.24 3.27 23.86
C LEU A 206 -5.47 2.00 23.50
N LEU A 207 -5.78 1.39 22.36
CA LEU A 207 -5.03 0.25 21.83
C LEU A 207 -3.57 0.62 21.61
N LEU A 208 -3.30 1.77 20.98
CA LEU A 208 -1.94 2.26 20.79
C LEU A 208 -1.21 2.40 22.14
N GLY A 209 -1.83 3.02 23.14
CA GLY A 209 -1.23 3.16 24.48
C GLY A 209 -0.86 1.80 25.11
N ARG A 210 -1.79 0.83 25.05
CA ARG A 210 -1.58 -0.53 25.57
C ARG A 210 -0.57 -1.34 24.74
N ALA A 211 -0.45 -1.06 23.45
CA ALA A 211 0.53 -1.67 22.57
C ALA A 211 1.94 -1.12 22.87
N LEU A 212 2.08 0.19 23.04
CA LEU A 212 3.35 0.85 23.37
C LEU A 212 3.92 0.39 24.71
N SER A 213 3.07 0.14 25.71
CA SER A 213 3.52 -0.41 27.01
C SER A 213 4.09 -1.84 26.92
N ARG A 214 3.94 -2.50 25.77
CA ARG A 214 4.44 -3.85 25.48
C ARG A 214 5.65 -3.83 24.53
N LEU A 215 6.19 -2.65 24.24
CA LEU A 215 7.40 -2.49 23.44
C LEU A 215 8.58 -3.23 24.09
N LYS A 216 9.22 -4.10 23.31
CA LYS A 216 10.44 -4.81 23.66
C LYS A 216 11.54 -4.45 22.69
N VAL A 217 12.79 -4.60 23.13
CA VAL A 217 13.99 -4.33 22.32
C VAL A 217 14.95 -5.51 22.53
N SER A 218 15.65 -5.92 21.48
CA SER A 218 16.66 -6.98 21.54
C SER A 218 17.86 -6.50 22.34
N ASP A 219 18.67 -7.43 22.87
CA ASP A 219 19.82 -7.11 23.71
C ASP A 219 20.82 -6.15 23.02
N CYS A 220 20.98 -6.27 21.71
CA CYS A 220 21.83 -5.38 20.92
C CYS A 220 21.17 -4.05 20.49
N GLY A 221 19.92 -3.79 20.88
CA GLY A 221 19.20 -2.55 20.56
C GLY A 221 18.69 -2.43 19.11
N ARG A 222 19.05 -3.39 18.25
CA ARG A 222 18.84 -3.31 16.79
C ARG A 222 17.47 -3.75 16.32
N VAL A 223 16.77 -4.58 17.09
CA VAL A 223 15.41 -5.03 16.78
C VAL A 223 14.50 -4.56 17.89
N ALA A 224 13.37 -3.95 17.54
CA ALA A 224 12.33 -3.61 18.50
C ALA A 224 10.99 -4.17 18.02
N TRP A 225 10.15 -4.59 18.95
CA TRP A 225 8.85 -5.15 18.60
C TRP A 225 7.78 -4.85 19.62
N ILE A 226 6.54 -4.87 19.14
CA ILE A 226 5.34 -4.82 19.96
C ILE A 226 4.50 -6.05 19.63
N SER A 227 3.84 -6.60 20.63
CA SER A 227 2.91 -7.71 20.46
C SER A 227 1.55 -7.35 21.04
N ILE A 228 0.50 -7.59 20.26
CA ILE A 228 -0.90 -7.35 20.60
C ILE A 228 -1.60 -8.71 20.69
N PRO A 229 -1.79 -9.27 21.91
CA PRO A 229 -2.56 -10.49 22.10
C PRO A 229 -4.03 -10.30 21.74
N LEU A 230 -4.70 -11.38 21.35
CA LEU A 230 -6.11 -11.35 20.96
C LEU A 230 -6.99 -10.83 22.11
N GLN A 231 -6.72 -11.29 23.33
CA GLN A 231 -7.45 -10.87 24.53
C GLN A 231 -7.38 -9.36 24.76
N LEU A 232 -6.22 -8.74 24.51
CA LEU A 232 -6.04 -7.29 24.69
C LEU A 232 -6.88 -6.50 23.67
N ALA A 233 -6.97 -6.97 22.43
CA ALA A 233 -7.85 -6.36 21.44
C ALA A 233 -9.33 -6.53 21.83
N GLN A 234 -9.71 -7.73 22.30
CA GLN A 234 -11.07 -8.02 22.76
C GLN A 234 -11.51 -7.18 23.97
N GLU A 235 -10.64 -7.00 24.97
CA GLU A 235 -10.89 -6.16 26.15
C GLU A 235 -11.27 -4.72 25.77
N LEU A 236 -10.68 -4.20 24.70
CA LEU A 236 -10.92 -2.84 24.21
C LEU A 236 -12.04 -2.76 23.17
N GLY A 237 -12.59 -3.88 22.71
CA GLY A 237 -13.47 -3.92 21.54
C GLY A 237 -12.76 -3.50 20.25
N ALA A 238 -11.44 -3.62 20.19
CA ALA A 238 -10.64 -3.18 19.05
C ALA A 238 -10.72 -4.18 17.88
N LYS A 239 -11.06 -3.65 16.72
CA LYS A 239 -10.97 -4.30 15.40
C LYS A 239 -9.58 -4.15 14.76
N ASP A 240 -9.33 -4.90 13.68
CA ASP A 240 -8.06 -4.92 12.93
C ASP A 240 -7.58 -3.50 12.52
N GLU A 241 -8.51 -2.66 12.06
CA GLU A 241 -8.27 -1.28 11.61
C GLU A 241 -7.68 -0.37 12.70
N HIS A 242 -8.00 -0.62 13.97
CA HIS A 242 -7.47 0.19 15.07
C HIS A 242 -5.95 0.02 15.25
N ALA A 243 -5.40 -1.12 14.83
CA ALA A 243 -3.98 -1.41 14.93
C ALA A 243 -3.15 -0.79 13.79
N GLU A 244 -3.82 -0.15 12.82
CA GLU A 244 -3.16 0.48 11.68
C GLU A 244 -2.16 1.56 12.14
N GLY A 245 -0.96 1.51 11.56
CA GLY A 245 0.15 2.43 11.87
C GLY A 245 0.96 2.06 13.12
N ILE A 246 0.50 1.15 14.00
CA ILE A 246 1.24 0.79 15.22
C ILE A 246 2.63 0.22 14.90
N VAL A 247 2.77 -0.48 13.77
CA VAL A 247 4.04 -1.09 13.32
C VAL A 247 5.16 -0.07 13.09
N ASN A 248 4.81 1.22 12.93
CA ASN A 248 5.79 2.27 12.72
C ASN A 248 6.50 2.68 14.03
N TYR A 249 5.92 2.43 15.21
CA TYR A 249 6.48 2.86 16.50
C TYR A 249 7.72 2.08 16.94
N PRO A 250 7.77 0.73 16.86
CA PRO A 250 8.98 -0.01 17.22
C PRO A 250 10.21 0.48 16.46
N ARG A 251 10.03 0.78 15.16
CA ARG A 251 11.11 1.33 14.33
C ARG A 251 11.63 2.67 14.86
N GLN A 252 10.83 3.49 15.56
CA GLN A 252 11.27 4.80 16.04
C GLN A 252 12.32 4.74 17.15
N VAL A 253 12.43 3.60 17.86
CA VAL A 253 13.44 3.40 18.91
C VAL A 253 14.85 3.68 18.36
N ARG A 254 15.65 4.41 19.14
CA ARG A 254 17.02 4.78 18.77
C ARG A 254 17.87 3.52 18.62
N GLY A 255 18.62 3.42 17.52
CA GLY A 255 19.47 2.27 17.21
C GLY A 255 18.75 1.09 16.55
N THR A 256 17.41 1.06 16.58
CA THR A 256 16.64 0.01 15.91
C THR A 256 16.72 0.14 14.40
N VAL A 257 17.14 -0.95 13.75
CA VAL A 257 17.18 -1.10 12.29
C VAL A 257 15.95 -1.85 11.76
N VAL A 258 15.38 -2.77 12.55
CA VAL A 258 14.13 -3.49 12.23
C VAL A 258 13.10 -3.34 13.35
N GLY A 259 11.93 -2.81 13.01
CA GLY A 259 10.75 -2.76 13.87
C GLY A 259 9.74 -3.84 13.48
N LEU A 260 9.14 -4.52 14.45
CA LEU A 260 8.13 -5.57 14.23
C LEU A 260 6.84 -5.28 15.00
N LEU A 261 5.71 -5.68 14.44
CA LEU A 261 4.44 -5.74 15.14
C LEU A 261 3.82 -7.11 14.98
N PHE A 262 3.59 -7.80 16.09
CA PHE A 262 2.86 -9.07 16.14
C PHE A 262 1.43 -8.81 16.59
N ARG A 263 0.44 -9.30 15.84
CA ARG A 263 -0.97 -9.16 16.19
C ARG A 263 -1.67 -10.49 16.08
N GLU A 264 -2.14 -11.00 17.20
CA GLU A 264 -2.96 -12.21 17.22
C GLU A 264 -4.39 -11.84 16.82
N ILE A 265 -4.79 -12.22 15.60
CA ILE A 265 -6.10 -11.86 15.02
C ILE A 265 -7.16 -12.94 15.25
N ALA A 266 -6.72 -14.15 15.60
CA ALA A 266 -7.54 -15.25 16.08
C ALA A 266 -6.62 -16.25 16.82
N PRO A 267 -7.18 -17.22 17.56
CA PRO A 267 -6.36 -18.25 18.20
C PRO A 267 -5.43 -18.91 17.18
N ASN A 268 -4.14 -18.96 17.50
CA ASN A 268 -3.07 -19.51 16.65
C ASN A 268 -2.93 -18.85 15.28
N ARG A 269 -3.31 -17.58 15.13
CA ARG A 269 -3.19 -16.86 13.86
C ARG A 269 -2.69 -15.45 14.10
N VAL A 270 -1.49 -15.17 13.60
CA VAL A 270 -0.74 -13.94 13.88
C VAL A 270 -0.42 -13.21 12.58
N LYS A 271 -0.82 -11.95 12.49
CA LYS A 271 -0.31 -11.02 11.48
C LYS A 271 0.97 -10.39 11.99
N VAL A 272 2.03 -10.40 11.17
CA VAL A 272 3.32 -9.79 11.48
C VAL A 272 3.60 -8.67 10.49
N GLY A 273 3.84 -7.48 11.00
CA GLY A 273 4.29 -6.33 10.23
C GLY A 273 5.77 -6.06 10.44
N PHE A 274 6.50 -5.78 9.37
CA PHE A 274 7.93 -5.51 9.39
C PHE A 274 8.20 -4.10 8.88
N ARG A 275 9.13 -3.38 9.53
CA ARG A 275 9.61 -2.06 9.11
C ARG A 275 11.12 -1.98 9.24
N SER A 276 11.80 -1.46 8.23
CA SER A 276 13.24 -1.20 8.26
C SER A 276 13.52 0.30 8.27
N LYS A 277 14.59 0.72 8.94
CA LYS A 277 15.18 2.08 8.79
C LYS A 277 16.25 2.12 7.70
N GLU A 278 17.08 1.08 7.65
CA GLU A 278 18.33 1.09 6.90
C GLU A 278 18.32 0.03 5.79
N THR A 279 19.44 -0.64 5.54
CA THR A 279 19.66 -1.54 4.40
C THR A 279 18.96 -2.89 4.51
N VAL A 280 18.34 -3.20 5.65
CA VAL A 280 17.68 -4.49 5.85
C VAL A 280 16.43 -4.57 4.97
N ASP A 281 16.41 -5.53 4.06
CA ASP A 281 15.30 -5.83 3.18
C ASP A 281 14.27 -6.71 3.90
N VAL A 282 13.23 -6.08 4.45
CA VAL A 282 12.18 -6.79 5.19
C VAL A 282 11.19 -7.50 4.29
N ASN A 283 11.18 -7.24 2.98
CA ASN A 283 10.36 -8.01 2.04
C ASN A 283 10.87 -9.46 1.97
N LYS A 284 12.18 -9.67 1.93
CA LYS A 284 12.78 -11.02 1.98
C LYS A 284 12.42 -11.77 3.26
N LEU A 285 12.41 -11.07 4.39
CA LEU A 285 12.00 -11.65 5.67
C LEU A 285 10.52 -12.03 5.66
N ALA A 286 9.63 -11.16 5.19
CA ALA A 286 8.21 -11.47 5.07
C ALA A 286 7.95 -12.64 4.10
N ALA A 287 8.64 -12.67 2.95
CA ALA A 287 8.52 -13.72 1.94
C ALA A 287 8.92 -15.10 2.49
N PHE A 288 9.92 -15.18 3.37
CA PHE A 288 10.27 -16.43 4.06
C PHE A 288 9.11 -17.01 4.89
N PHE A 289 8.19 -16.16 5.33
CA PHE A 289 6.97 -16.53 6.05
C PHE A 289 5.71 -16.50 5.16
N GLY A 290 5.87 -16.56 3.83
CA GLY A 290 4.75 -16.57 2.88
C GLY A 290 4.04 -15.22 2.72
N GLY A 291 4.65 -14.13 3.17
CA GLY A 291 4.17 -12.76 3.00
C GLY A 291 4.88 -12.00 1.88
N GLY A 292 4.87 -10.66 1.98
CA GLY A 292 5.56 -9.78 1.04
C GLY A 292 5.31 -8.29 1.29
N GLY A 293 5.88 -7.44 0.44
CA GLY A 293 5.71 -5.98 0.45
C GLY A 293 6.93 -5.27 -0.15
N HIS A 294 7.26 -4.09 0.38
CA HIS A 294 8.43 -3.31 -0.01
C HIS A 294 9.66 -3.66 0.82
N PRO A 295 10.88 -3.40 0.32
CA PRO A 295 12.12 -3.62 1.07
C PRO A 295 12.16 -2.95 2.46
N LYS A 296 11.41 -1.87 2.68
CA LYS A 296 11.35 -1.14 3.96
C LYS A 296 10.08 -1.40 4.77
N ALA A 297 9.06 -2.01 4.17
CA ALA A 297 7.75 -2.23 4.77
C ALA A 297 7.08 -3.46 4.17
N ALA A 298 6.94 -4.53 4.95
CA ALA A 298 6.33 -5.77 4.49
C ALA A 298 5.46 -6.39 5.59
N GLY A 299 4.72 -7.45 5.25
CA GLY A 299 3.92 -8.18 6.21
C GLY A 299 3.69 -9.63 5.82
N CYS A 300 3.37 -10.47 6.80
CA CYS A 300 2.96 -11.85 6.59
C CYS A 300 1.87 -12.25 7.60
N GLN A 301 1.25 -13.41 7.36
CA GLN A 301 0.36 -14.06 8.31
C GLN A 301 0.91 -15.46 8.60
N ILE A 302 0.96 -15.82 9.88
CA ILE A 302 1.51 -17.09 10.35
C ILE A 302 0.46 -17.80 11.19
N GLU A 303 0.23 -19.08 10.89
CA GLU A 303 -0.69 -19.96 11.64
C GLU A 303 0.06 -20.67 12.78
N MET A 304 0.27 -19.97 13.90
CA MET A 304 0.84 -20.49 15.16
C MET A 304 0.49 -19.59 16.36
N PRO A 305 0.69 -20.06 17.61
CA PRO A 305 0.53 -19.22 18.80
C PRO A 305 1.43 -17.97 18.78
N LEU A 306 0.96 -16.87 19.40
CA LEU A 306 1.68 -15.58 19.41
C LEU A 306 3.13 -15.70 19.89
N GLN A 307 3.36 -16.46 20.95
CA GLN A 307 4.70 -16.63 21.51
C GLN A 307 5.64 -17.36 20.53
N GLU A 308 5.17 -18.44 19.90
CA GLU A 308 5.96 -19.18 18.92
C GLU A 308 6.25 -18.32 17.67
N ALA A 309 5.29 -17.49 17.25
CA ALA A 309 5.49 -16.54 16.18
C ALA A 309 6.56 -15.49 16.52
N GLU A 310 6.53 -14.93 17.74
CA GLU A 310 7.57 -14.01 18.23
C GLU A 310 8.95 -14.68 18.14
N GLU A 311 9.12 -15.85 18.74
CA GLU A 311 10.41 -16.55 18.81
C GLU A 311 10.96 -16.88 17.40
N LYS A 312 10.12 -17.44 16.53
CA LYS A 312 10.53 -17.86 15.19
C LYS A 312 10.89 -16.69 14.28
N VAL A 313 10.09 -15.61 14.31
CA VAL A 313 10.35 -14.42 13.51
C VAL A 313 11.56 -13.67 14.03
N LEU A 314 11.70 -13.48 15.35
CA LEU A 314 12.86 -12.82 15.94
C LEU A 314 14.15 -13.56 15.60
N ALA A 315 14.17 -14.89 15.69
CA ALA A 315 15.33 -15.69 15.30
C ALA A 315 15.72 -15.48 13.83
N ALA A 316 14.73 -15.49 12.92
CA ALA A 316 14.97 -15.25 11.49
C ALA A 316 15.50 -13.83 11.21
N VAL A 317 14.93 -12.82 11.88
CA VAL A 317 15.35 -11.42 11.75
C VAL A 317 16.78 -11.25 12.27
N LEU A 318 17.09 -11.76 13.47
CA LEU A 318 18.42 -11.68 14.07
C LEU A 318 19.48 -12.37 13.19
N ALA A 319 19.17 -13.55 12.66
CA ALA A 319 20.05 -14.25 11.73
C ALA A 319 20.29 -13.45 10.43
N HIS A 320 19.23 -12.81 9.90
CA HIS A 320 19.32 -12.03 8.66
C HIS A 320 20.15 -10.75 8.83
N ILE A 321 20.10 -10.10 10.00
CA ILE A 321 20.85 -8.87 10.26
C ILE A 321 22.32 -9.12 10.66
N GLY A 322 22.70 -10.38 10.91
CA GLY A 322 24.05 -10.84 11.21
C GLY A 322 24.49 -10.67 12.69
N ASN A 323 25.15 -11.69 13.24
CA ASN A 323 25.71 -11.69 14.61
C ASN A 323 26.89 -10.73 14.83
N SER A 324 27.39 -10.07 13.78
CA SER A 324 28.41 -9.02 13.94
C SER A 324 27.85 -7.74 14.60
N HIS A 325 26.54 -7.69 14.81
CA HIS A 325 25.80 -6.54 15.33
C HIS A 325 24.84 -6.89 16.49
N CYS A 326 24.86 -8.15 16.91
CA CYS A 326 24.15 -8.77 18.02
C CYS A 326 24.98 -10.01 18.38
#